data_AF-A0A6M0P304-F1
#
_entry.id   AF-A0A6M0P304-F1
#
_cell.length_a   1.000
_cell.length_b   1.000
_cell.length_c   1.000
_cell.angle_alpha   90.00
_cell.angle_beta   90.00
_cell.angle_gamma   90.00
#
_symmetry.space_group_name_H-M   'P 1'
#
loop_
_entity.id
_entity.type
_entity.pdbx_description
1 polymer ?
#
loop_
_entity_poly.entity_id
_entity_poly.type
_entity_poly.pdbx_seq_one_letter_code
_entity_poly.pdbx_strand_id
1 'polypeptide(L)'
;MKTIKQVSEQLNMPVATIRYYDKLGLVPQLQRDKNGYRQFSEKDIYTLEMIQCFRATGMSVEDLINIFSLDINDPILSLNQRQKIISKQREKLLKQRKQIDDALALVDYKLKRYTEMHQQS
;
A
#
# COMPACT_ATOMS: atom_id res chain seq x y z
N MET A 1 -14.72 -2.62 -16.55
CA MET A 1 -13.32 -2.38 -16.95
C MET A 1 -13.07 -0.87 -16.97
N LYS A 2 -11.91 -0.41 -16.52
CA LYS A 2 -11.53 1.01 -16.44
C LYS A 2 -10.21 1.25 -17.17
N THR A 3 -10.07 2.43 -17.76
CA THR A 3 -8.81 2.89 -18.36
C THR A 3 -7.80 3.28 -17.28
N ILE A 4 -6.51 3.33 -17.63
CA ILE A 4 -5.46 3.78 -16.70
C ILE A 4 -5.70 5.19 -16.14
N LYS A 5 -6.35 6.08 -16.91
CA LYS A 5 -6.67 7.44 -16.47
C LYS A 5 -7.75 7.42 -15.39
N GLN A 6 -8.82 6.64 -15.58
CA GLN A 6 -9.87 6.49 -14.58
C GLN A 6 -9.34 5.84 -13.29
N VAL A 7 -8.46 4.85 -13.40
CA VAL A 7 -7.82 4.24 -12.22
C VAL A 7 -6.90 5.23 -11.51
N SER A 8 -6.14 6.02 -12.28
CA SER A 8 -5.28 7.08 -11.74
C SER A 8 -6.06 8.09 -10.91
N GLU A 9 -7.21 8.55 -11.43
CA GLU A 9 -8.12 9.47 -10.74
C GLU A 9 -8.77 8.82 -9.51
N GLN A 10 -9.28 7.59 -9.65
CA GLN A 10 -9.93 6.87 -8.55
C GLN A 10 -8.99 6.63 -7.36
N LEU A 11 -7.75 6.22 -7.63
CA LEU A 11 -6.79 5.85 -6.59
C LEU A 11 -5.89 7.02 -6.16
N ASN A 12 -6.09 8.21 -6.73
CA ASN A 12 -5.17 9.34 -6.61
C ASN A 12 -3.70 8.91 -6.82
N MET A 13 -3.47 8.06 -7.82
CA MET A 13 -2.17 7.46 -8.11
C MET A 13 -1.69 7.93 -9.47
N PRO A 14 -0.47 8.49 -9.60
CA PRO A 14 0.03 8.92 -10.91
C PRO A 14 0.03 7.78 -11.93
N VAL A 15 -0.36 8.07 -13.18
CA VAL A 15 -0.32 7.10 -14.28
C VAL A 15 1.06 6.44 -14.41
N ALA A 16 2.15 7.19 -14.20
CA ALA A 16 3.51 6.67 -14.21
C ALA A 16 3.74 5.60 -13.14
N THR A 17 3.17 5.77 -11.94
CA THR A 17 3.25 4.80 -10.84
C THR A 17 2.47 3.52 -11.17
N ILE A 18 1.28 3.64 -11.76
CA ILE A 18 0.50 2.47 -12.20
C ILE A 18 1.28 1.69 -13.27
N ARG A 19 1.86 2.40 -14.26
CA ARG A 19 2.71 1.79 -15.29
C ARG A 19 3.95 1.11 -14.70
N TYR A 20 4.53 1.70 -13.66
CA TYR A 20 5.66 1.13 -12.95
C TYR A 20 5.29 -0.21 -12.30
N TYR A 21 4.18 -0.30 -11.56
CA TYR A 21 3.74 -1.55 -10.94
C TYR A 21 3.35 -2.63 -11.96
N ASP A 22 2.72 -2.23 -13.05
CA ASP A 22 2.41 -3.12 -14.17
C ASP A 22 3.70 -3.67 -14.82
N LYS A 23 4.73 -2.83 -15.04
CA LYS A 23 6.03 -3.26 -15.54
C LYS A 23 6.73 -4.27 -14.62
N LEU A 24 6.51 -4.15 -13.31
CA LEU A 24 7.02 -5.10 -12.32
C LEU A 24 6.21 -6.39 -12.22
N GLY A 25 5.12 -6.52 -12.98
CA GLY A 25 4.26 -7.70 -12.96
C GLY A 25 3.38 -7.82 -11.72
N LEU A 26 3.20 -6.73 -10.95
CA LEU A 26 2.36 -6.73 -9.74
C LEU A 26 0.87 -6.74 -10.05
N VAL A 27 0.49 -6.35 -11.26
CA VAL A 27 -0.88 -6.43 -11.78
C VAL A 27 -0.85 -7.17 -13.11
N PRO A 28 -0.54 -8.49 -13.09
CA PRO A 28 -0.33 -9.24 -14.31
C PRO A 28 -1.67 -9.49 -15.03
N GLN A 29 -1.61 -9.71 -16.35
CA GLN A 29 -2.76 -10.15 -17.16
C GLN A 29 -3.87 -9.10 -17.40
N LEU A 30 -3.55 -7.81 -17.36
CA LEU A 30 -4.48 -6.76 -17.77
C LEU A 30 -5.02 -7.03 -19.18
N GLN A 31 -6.34 -7.04 -19.31
CA GLN A 31 -7.00 -7.17 -20.59
C GLN A 31 -6.71 -5.95 -21.47
N ARG A 32 -6.87 -6.10 -22.79
CA ARG A 32 -6.76 -5.00 -23.74
C ARG A 32 -8.10 -4.75 -24.40
N ASP A 33 -8.41 -3.48 -24.64
CA ASP A 33 -9.56 -3.11 -25.47
C ASP A 33 -9.28 -3.32 -26.96
N LYS A 34 -10.29 -3.04 -27.79
CA LYS A 34 -10.21 -3.12 -29.26
C LYS A 34 -9.10 -2.28 -29.90
N ASN A 35 -8.62 -1.26 -29.21
CA ASN A 35 -7.55 -0.37 -29.67
C ASN A 35 -6.18 -0.76 -29.07
N GLY A 36 -6.12 -1.86 -28.31
CA GLY A 36 -4.90 -2.37 -27.68
C GLY A 36 -4.55 -1.71 -26.34
N TYR A 37 -5.37 -0.81 -25.80
CA TYR A 37 -5.09 -0.17 -24.51
C TYR A 37 -5.42 -1.10 -23.34
N ARG A 38 -4.57 -1.07 -22.31
CA ARG A 38 -4.77 -1.83 -21.07
C ARG A 38 -6.03 -1.37 -20.34
N GLN A 39 -6.78 -2.35 -19.87
CA GLN A 39 -8.04 -2.21 -19.16
C GLN A 39 -7.95 -2.93 -17.81
N PHE A 40 -8.38 -2.23 -16.77
CA PHE A 40 -8.31 -2.69 -15.39
C PHE A 40 -9.68 -3.17 -14.95
N SER A 41 -9.75 -4.40 -14.43
CA SER A 41 -10.91 -4.92 -13.72
C SER A 41 -10.95 -4.38 -12.28
N GLU A 42 -12.07 -4.58 -11.58
CA GLU A 42 -12.15 -4.23 -10.15
C GLU A 42 -11.12 -5.01 -9.30
N LYS A 43 -10.77 -6.23 -9.71
CA LYS A 43 -9.73 -7.03 -9.03
C LYS A 43 -8.33 -6.41 -9.19
N ASP A 44 -8.05 -5.86 -10.37
CA ASP A 44 -6.77 -5.21 -10.65
C ASP A 44 -6.65 -3.91 -9.85
N ILE A 45 -7.75 -3.17 -9.74
CA ILE A 45 -7.84 -1.94 -8.94
C ILE A 45 -7.65 -2.25 -7.45
N TYR A 46 -8.33 -3.27 -6.94
CA TYR A 46 -8.13 -3.73 -5.56
C TYR A 46 -6.68 -4.14 -5.27
N THR A 47 -6.01 -4.75 -6.26
CA THR A 47 -4.58 -5.08 -6.16
C THR A 47 -3.72 -3.83 -6.05
N LEU A 48 -3.99 -2.80 -6.88
CA LEU A 48 -3.30 -1.50 -6.81
C LEU A 48 -3.55 -0.78 -5.48
N GLU A 49 -4.75 -0.85 -4.92
CA GLU A 49 -5.08 -0.31 -3.59
C GLU A 49 -4.24 -0.97 -2.49
N MET A 50 -4.14 -2.31 -2.50
CA MET A 50 -3.30 -3.03 -1.54
C MET A 50 -1.83 -2.64 -1.68
N ILE A 51 -1.31 -2.57 -2.92
CA ILE A 51 0.07 -2.15 -3.19
C ILE A 51 0.31 -0.73 -2.64
N GLN A 52 -0.62 0.20 -2.87
CA GLN A 52 -0.54 1.57 -2.36
C GLN A 52 -0.47 1.58 -0.83
N CYS A 53 -1.34 0.83 -0.15
CA CYS A 53 -1.37 0.73 1.31
C CYS A 53 -0.06 0.15 1.89
N PHE A 54 0.45 -0.94 1.31
CA PHE A 54 1.71 -1.54 1.75
C PHE A 54 2.91 -0.62 1.52
N ARG A 55 2.96 0.09 0.38
CA ARG A 55 4.01 1.08 0.11
C ARG A 55 3.97 2.25 1.07
N ALA A 56 2.78 2.77 1.37
CA ALA A 56 2.59 3.86 2.33
C ALA A 56 3.09 3.50 3.74
N THR A 57 3.09 2.21 4.08
CA THR A 57 3.56 1.68 5.38
C THR A 57 5.01 1.18 5.34
N GLY A 58 5.74 1.52 4.28
CA GLY A 58 7.17 1.26 4.16
C GLY A 58 7.52 -0.20 3.88
N MET A 59 6.62 -0.96 3.23
CA MET A 59 6.98 -2.24 2.60
C MET A 59 7.82 -1.99 1.35
N SER A 60 8.83 -2.82 1.12
CA SER A 60 9.71 -2.73 -0.05
C SER A 60 8.97 -3.16 -1.34
N VAL A 61 9.50 -2.79 -2.51
CA VAL A 61 8.93 -3.24 -3.79
C VAL A 61 9.21 -4.73 -3.99
N GLU A 62 10.36 -5.19 -3.51
CA GLU A 62 10.79 -6.59 -3.52
C GLU A 62 9.82 -7.47 -2.73
N ASP A 63 9.41 -7.05 -1.52
CA ASP A 63 8.42 -7.76 -0.72
C ASP A 63 7.05 -7.81 -1.41
N LEU A 64 6.67 -6.75 -2.12
CA LEU A 64 5.43 -6.73 -2.90
C LEU A 64 5.47 -7.73 -4.04
N ILE A 65 6.59 -7.81 -4.77
CA ILE A 65 6.77 -8.82 -5.81
C ILE A 65 6.62 -10.21 -5.19
N ASN A 66 7.26 -10.48 -4.04
CA ASN A 66 7.13 -11.76 -3.35
C ASN A 66 5.69 -12.07 -2.89
N ILE A 67 4.89 -11.06 -2.54
CA ILE A 67 3.48 -11.24 -2.15
C ILE A 67 2.58 -11.48 -3.37
N PHE A 68 2.81 -10.78 -4.47
CA PHE A 68 1.88 -10.76 -5.61
C PHE A 68 2.26 -11.72 -6.74
N SER A 69 3.53 -12.12 -6.84
CA SER A 69 3.98 -13.20 -7.72
C SER A 69 3.51 -14.54 -7.14
N LEU A 70 2.57 -15.20 -7.81
CA LEU A 70 2.19 -16.58 -7.52
C LEU A 70 3.19 -17.50 -8.21
N ASP A 71 3.87 -18.36 -7.46
CA ASP A 71 4.49 -19.54 -8.08
C ASP A 71 3.39 -20.56 -8.32
N ILE A 72 3.07 -20.79 -9.60
CA ILE A 72 2.02 -21.71 -10.02
C ILE A 72 2.42 -23.17 -9.73
N ASN A 73 3.73 -23.43 -9.57
CA ASN A 73 4.27 -24.77 -9.37
C ASN A 73 4.30 -25.20 -7.90
N ASP A 74 4.27 -24.25 -6.95
CA ASP A 74 4.16 -24.55 -5.51
C ASP A 74 3.25 -23.55 -4.77
N PRO A 75 1.92 -23.76 -4.84
CA PRO A 75 0.95 -22.87 -4.22
C PRO A 75 1.04 -22.82 -2.68
N ILE A 76 1.40 -23.94 -2.03
CA ILE A 76 1.44 -24.02 -0.56
C ILE A 76 2.65 -23.25 -0.02
N LEU A 77 3.82 -23.43 -0.64
CA LEU A 77 5.02 -22.69 -0.27
C LEU A 77 4.82 -21.18 -0.49
N SER A 78 4.17 -20.79 -1.59
CA SER A 78 3.83 -19.39 -1.89
C SER A 78 2.91 -18.78 -0.82
N LEU A 79 1.90 -19.52 -0.33
CA LEU A 79 1.01 -19.06 0.75
C LEU A 79 1.75 -18.85 2.06
N ASN A 80 2.60 -19.80 2.48
CA ASN A 80 3.38 -19.68 3.73
C ASN A 80 4.34 -18.49 3.69
N GLN A 81 4.99 -18.25 2.54
CA GLN A 81 5.88 -17.10 2.35
C GLN A 81 5.11 -15.78 2.47
N ARG A 82 3.95 -15.66 1.82
CA ARG A 82 3.07 -14.48 1.91
C ARG A 82 2.65 -14.20 3.34
N GLN A 83 2.19 -15.23 4.04
CA GLN A 83 1.78 -15.12 5.44
C GLN A 83 2.94 -14.60 6.30
N LYS A 84 4.15 -15.10 6.09
CA LYS A 84 5.35 -14.65 6.82
C LYS A 84 5.65 -13.17 6.56
N ILE A 85 5.62 -12.73 5.29
CA ILE A 85 5.88 -11.33 4.94
C ILE A 85 4.83 -10.40 5.55
N ILE A 86 3.54 -10.75 5.40
CA ILE A 86 2.43 -9.96 5.95
C ILE A 86 2.48 -9.91 7.49
N SER A 87 2.81 -11.02 8.14
CA SER A 87 2.95 -11.08 9.61
C SER A 87 4.09 -10.18 10.10
N LYS A 88 5.23 -10.20 9.42
CA LYS A 88 6.37 -9.31 9.72
C LYS A 88 6.00 -7.84 9.51
N GLN A 89 5.27 -7.52 8.44
CA GLN A 89 4.77 -6.17 8.22
C GLN A 89 3.80 -5.73 9.31
N ARG A 90 2.90 -6.62 9.75
CA ARG A 90 1.98 -6.34 10.87
C ARG A 90 2.73 -5.99 12.16
N GLU A 91 3.78 -6.73 12.50
CA GLU A 91 4.60 -6.42 13.67
C GLU A 91 5.29 -5.06 13.55
N LYS A 92 5.82 -4.72 12.37
CA LYS A 92 6.42 -3.40 12.09
C LYS A 92 5.39 -2.28 12.28
N LEU A 93 4.19 -2.46 11.74
CA LEU A 93 3.09 -1.51 11.87
C LEU A 93 2.66 -1.30 13.32
N LEU A 94 2.56 -2.36 14.12
CA LEU A 94 2.23 -2.25 15.55
C LEU A 94 3.28 -1.45 16.33
N LYS A 95 4.57 -1.63 16.00
CA LYS A 95 5.66 -0.86 16.59
C LYS A 95 5.59 0.62 16.19
N GLN A 96 5.35 0.91 14.91
CA GLN A 96 5.19 2.27 14.40
C GLN A 96 3.99 2.97 15.05
N ARG A 97 2.84 2.28 15.17
CA ARG A 97 1.65 2.81 15.85
C ARG A 97 1.99 3.24 17.28
N LYS A 98 2.62 2.36 18.06
CA LYS A 98 3.02 2.68 19.43
C LYS A 98 3.92 3.92 19.50
N GLN A 99 4.91 4.03 18.60
CA GLN A 99 5.80 5.19 18.56
C GLN A 99 5.04 6.50 18.26
N ILE A 100 4.05 6.45 17.37
CA ILE A 100 3.21 7.60 17.05
C ILE A 100 2.33 7.96 18.26
N ASP A 101 1.72 6.97 18.91
CA ASP A 101 0.88 7.17 20.10
C ASP A 101 1.68 7.83 21.24
N ASP A 102 2.89 7.33 21.51
CA ASP A 102 3.80 7.89 22.53
C ASP A 102 4.20 9.34 22.19
N ALA A 103 4.45 9.64 20.91
CA ALA A 103 4.78 10.99 20.45
C ALA A 103 3.59 11.95 20.55
N LEU A 104 2.38 11.50 20.20
CA LEU A 104 1.14 12.27 20.33
C LEU A 104 0.89 12.65 21.79
N ALA A 105 1.06 11.72 22.73
CA ALA A 105 0.90 12.00 24.16
C ALA A 105 1.84 13.12 24.64
N LEU A 106 3.09 13.15 24.16
CA LEU A 106 4.03 14.22 24.47
C LEU A 106 3.60 15.57 23.87
N VAL A 107 3.15 15.57 22.61
CA VAL A 107 2.65 16.77 21.93
C VAL A 107 1.43 17.34 22.66
N ASP A 108 0.47 16.49 23.00
CA ASP A 108 -0.75 16.89 23.71
C ASP A 108 -0.43 17.47 25.09
N TYR A 109 0.51 16.86 25.82
CA TYR A 109 1.01 17.41 27.08
C TYR A 109 1.60 18.82 26.92
N LYS A 110 2.41 19.04 25.89
CA LYS A 110 3.02 20.35 25.60
C LYS A 110 1.96 21.39 25.22
N LEU A 111 1.00 21.03 24.38
CA LEU A 111 -0.10 21.91 23.97
C LEU A 111 -0.97 22.34 25.16
N LYS A 112 -1.29 21.40 26.06
CA LYS A 112 -2.02 21.70 27.29
C LYS A 112 -1.26 22.70 28.16
N ARG A 113 0.03 22.46 28.38
CA ARG A 113 0.88 23.34 29.21
C ARG A 113 0.98 24.75 28.63
N TYR A 114 1.09 24.91 27.31
CA TYR A 114 1.13 26.25 26.69
C TYR A 114 -0.21 26.99 26.81
N THR A 115 -1.33 26.27 26.68
CA THR A 115 -2.66 26.84 26.91
C THR A 115 -2.82 27.36 28.33
N GLU A 116 -2.37 26.59 29.32
CA GLU A 116 -2.43 26.98 30.75
C GLU A 116 -1.56 28.21 31.04
N MET A 117 -0.36 28.31 30.44
CA MET A 117 0.53 29.47 30.60
C MET A 117 -0.07 30.74 29.98
N HIS A 118 -0.78 30.64 28.86
CA HIS A 118 -1.44 31.77 28.22
C HIS A 118 -2.69 32.27 28.97
N GLN A 119 -3.32 31.44 29.81
CA GLN A 119 -4.49 31.84 30.61
C GLN A 119 -4.12 32.52 31.93
N GLN A 120 -2.83 32.53 32.30
CA GLN A 120 -2.31 33.14 33.53
C GLN A 120 -1.58 34.48 33.29
N SER A 121 -1.54 34.96 32.04
CA SER A 121 -1.08 36.31 31.63
C SER A 121 -2.27 37.13 31.18
#